data_AF-A0A7Y8WTD5-F1
#
_entry.id   AF-A0A7Y8WTD5-F1
#
_cell.length_a   1.000
_cell.length_b   1.000
_cell.length_c   1.000
_cell.angle_alpha   90.00
_cell.angle_beta   90.00
_cell.angle_gamma   90.00
#
_symmetry.space_group_name_H-M   'P 1'
#
loop_
_entity.id
_entity.type
_entity.pdbx_description
1 polymer ?
#
loop_
_entity_poly.entity_id
_entity_poly.type
_entity_poly.pdbx_seq_one_letter_code
_entity_poly.pdbx_strand_id
1 'polypeptide(L)'
;MGLGIEVLIVDWERVEAAAPEARHDLLIDAAFGEAYSDDLFEHGWSWSTQPGEDWYRRYALRNTYGSYKPHFHAGHLWDHMRDSVTPELRDVLDRFNDVLFWHGLEDTTGVGSGLPELPCPWKADLLLWLPPGQMPVIAGWWREAAPQLDVLRVPFDRIDTDPDGWVGTFGAFTDLLTDWGEVVTEAERRGWGIVGLRC
;
A
#
# COMPACT_ATOMS: atom_id res chain seq x y z
N MET A 1 15.59 -8.81 -12.09
CA MET A 1 14.52 -7.85 -12.44
C MET A 1 13.79 -7.52 -11.15
N GLY A 2 13.45 -6.25 -10.91
CA GLY A 2 12.74 -5.85 -9.69
C GLY A 2 11.25 -6.20 -9.77
N LEU A 3 10.59 -6.30 -8.62
CA LEU A 3 9.16 -6.48 -8.51
C LEU A 3 8.47 -5.10 -8.57
N GLY A 4 7.47 -4.93 -9.44
CA GLY A 4 6.66 -3.71 -9.51
C GLY A 4 5.31 -3.84 -8.78
N ILE A 5 4.73 -2.71 -8.42
CA ILE A 5 3.39 -2.60 -7.83
C ILE A 5 2.62 -1.42 -8.43
N GLU A 6 1.39 -1.69 -8.88
CA GLU A 6 0.40 -0.64 -9.15
C GLU A 6 -0.75 -0.69 -8.15
N VAL A 7 -1.03 0.44 -7.51
CA VAL A 7 -2.01 0.52 -6.41
C VAL A 7 -3.34 1.07 -6.93
N LEU A 8 -4.38 0.29 -6.72
CA LEU A 8 -5.77 0.64 -7.00
C LEU A 8 -6.60 0.63 -5.73
N ILE A 9 -7.53 1.57 -5.60
CA ILE A 9 -8.74 1.34 -4.81
C ILE A 9 -9.88 1.01 -5.77
N VAL A 10 -10.70 0.01 -5.43
CA VAL A 10 -11.75 -0.49 -6.32
C VAL A 10 -13.05 -0.72 -5.58
N ASP A 11 -14.15 -0.41 -6.26
CA ASP A 11 -15.48 -0.88 -5.91
C ASP A 11 -15.51 -2.40 -6.02
N TRP A 12 -15.57 -3.06 -4.86
CA TRP A 12 -15.43 -4.50 -4.76
C TRP A 12 -16.58 -5.24 -5.42
N GLU A 13 -17.80 -4.74 -5.27
CA GLU A 13 -18.99 -5.36 -5.86
C GLU A 13 -18.91 -5.31 -7.38
N ARG A 14 -18.38 -4.21 -7.94
CA ARG A 14 -18.16 -4.08 -9.38
C ARG A 14 -17.18 -5.12 -9.91
N VAL A 15 -16.06 -5.34 -9.22
CA VAL A 15 -15.06 -6.35 -9.63
C VAL A 15 -15.64 -7.76 -9.47
N GLU A 16 -16.36 -8.03 -8.38
CA GLU A 16 -16.94 -9.36 -8.13
C GLU A 16 -18.09 -9.70 -9.08
N ALA A 17 -18.82 -8.70 -9.59
CA ALA A 17 -19.84 -8.89 -10.62
C ALA A 17 -19.25 -9.35 -11.97
N ALA A 18 -17.98 -9.08 -12.25
CA ALA A 18 -17.29 -9.63 -13.41
C ALA A 18 -17.04 -11.14 -13.24
N ALA A 19 -17.07 -11.87 -14.36
CA ALA A 19 -16.73 -13.29 -14.36
C ALA A 19 -15.33 -13.51 -13.78
N PRO A 20 -15.08 -14.56 -12.96
CA PRO A 20 -13.81 -14.72 -12.25
C PRO A 20 -12.57 -14.65 -13.16
N GLU A 21 -12.69 -15.15 -14.39
CA GLU A 21 -11.67 -15.21 -15.42
C GLU A 21 -11.41 -13.86 -16.10
N ALA A 22 -12.37 -12.93 -16.04
CA ALA A 22 -12.26 -11.58 -16.61
C ALA A 22 -11.79 -10.53 -15.58
N ARG A 23 -11.74 -10.88 -14.29
CA ARG A 23 -11.37 -9.94 -13.22
C ARG A 23 -9.92 -9.47 -13.34
N HIS A 24 -9.00 -10.36 -13.73
CA HIS A 24 -7.61 -9.99 -13.91
C HIS A 24 -7.44 -8.97 -15.05
N ASP A 25 -8.00 -9.25 -16.22
CA ASP A 25 -7.96 -8.34 -17.37
C ASP A 25 -8.61 -6.99 -17.04
N LEU A 26 -9.75 -7.01 -16.34
CA LEU A 26 -10.43 -5.78 -15.88
C LEU A 26 -9.53 -4.92 -14.98
N LEU A 27 -8.76 -5.54 -14.07
CA LEU A 27 -7.83 -4.83 -13.19
C LEU A 27 -6.58 -4.34 -13.94
N ILE A 28 -6.07 -5.14 -14.87
CA ILE A 28 -4.94 -4.75 -15.74
C ILE A 28 -5.32 -3.56 -16.62
N ASP A 29 -6.50 -3.58 -17.24
CA ASP A 29 -7.00 -2.47 -18.04
C ASP A 29 -7.20 -1.21 -17.19
N ALA A 30 -7.70 -1.35 -15.96
CA ALA A 30 -7.83 -0.23 -15.02
C ALA A 30 -6.47 0.36 -14.60
N ALA A 31 -5.45 -0.47 -14.40
CA ALA A 31 -4.11 0.00 -14.04
C ALA A 31 -3.37 0.62 -15.23
N PHE A 32 -3.30 -0.11 -16.35
CA PHE A 32 -2.39 0.15 -17.48
C PHE A 32 -3.09 0.57 -18.78
N GLY A 33 -4.40 0.81 -18.76
CA GLY A 33 -5.18 1.25 -19.92
C GLY A 33 -4.75 2.61 -20.47
N GLU A 34 -5.45 3.12 -21.49
CA GLU A 34 -5.04 4.31 -22.25
C GLU A 34 -4.80 5.57 -21.41
N ALA A 35 -5.41 5.68 -20.23
CA ALA A 35 -5.17 6.76 -19.28
C ALA A 35 -3.81 6.66 -18.54
N TYR A 36 -3.03 5.59 -18.69
CA TYR A 36 -1.77 5.36 -17.98
C TYR A 36 -0.59 6.15 -18.54
N SER A 37 -0.62 6.57 -19.81
CA SER A 37 0.56 7.17 -20.47
C SER A 37 0.93 8.55 -19.96
N ASP A 38 -0.02 9.31 -19.42
CA ASP A 38 0.18 10.72 -19.04
C ASP A 38 0.54 10.89 -17.55
N ASP A 39 0.29 9.86 -16.71
CA ASP A 39 0.29 9.97 -15.24
C ASP A 39 1.53 9.35 -14.55
N LEU A 40 2.41 8.66 -15.28
CA LEU A 40 3.54 7.88 -14.74
C LEU A 40 4.51 8.66 -13.84
N PHE A 41 4.45 9.99 -13.86
CA PHE A 41 5.32 10.87 -13.10
C PHE A 41 4.57 11.76 -12.09
N GLU A 42 3.23 11.71 -12.07
CA GLU A 42 2.43 12.51 -11.15
C GLU A 42 2.16 11.70 -9.87
N HIS A 43 2.63 12.20 -8.73
CA HIS A 43 2.31 11.63 -7.41
C HIS A 43 0.83 11.85 -7.08
N GLY A 44 0.19 10.84 -6.48
CA GLY A 44 -1.15 10.95 -5.90
C GLY A 44 -2.23 10.26 -6.73
N TRP A 45 -3.46 10.78 -6.63
CA TRP A 45 -4.65 10.17 -7.20
C TRP A 45 -4.85 10.48 -8.68
N SER A 46 -4.96 9.44 -9.49
CA SER A 46 -5.47 9.55 -10.86
C SER A 46 -6.91 9.06 -10.98
N TRP A 47 -7.73 9.90 -11.59
CA TRP A 47 -9.16 9.67 -11.80
C TRP A 47 -9.40 9.44 -13.29
N SER A 48 -10.00 8.31 -13.65
CA SER A 48 -10.48 8.18 -15.02
C SER A 48 -11.60 9.20 -15.27
N THR A 49 -11.50 9.89 -16.41
CA THR A 49 -12.54 10.78 -16.92
C THR A 49 -13.48 10.06 -17.89
N GLN A 50 -13.23 8.77 -18.17
CA GLN A 50 -14.03 7.99 -19.10
C GLN A 50 -15.37 7.58 -18.48
N PRO A 51 -16.48 7.62 -19.25
CA PRO A 51 -17.78 7.15 -18.79
C PRO A 51 -17.74 5.67 -18.38
N GLY A 52 -18.19 5.35 -17.17
CA GLY A 52 -18.25 3.98 -16.65
C GLY A 52 -16.98 3.48 -15.95
N GLU A 53 -16.00 4.37 -15.75
CA GLU A 53 -14.75 4.10 -14.99
C GLU A 53 -14.74 4.79 -13.61
N ASP A 54 -15.92 5.01 -13.04
CA ASP A 54 -16.08 5.60 -11.71
C ASP A 54 -15.90 4.59 -10.56
N TRP A 55 -15.54 3.34 -10.88
CA TRP A 55 -15.44 2.21 -9.96
C TRP A 55 -14.02 1.93 -9.44
N TYR A 56 -12.98 2.59 -9.95
CA TYR A 56 -11.60 2.41 -9.48
C TYR A 56 -10.83 3.72 -9.45
N ARG A 57 -9.80 3.84 -8.62
CA ARG A 57 -8.81 4.92 -8.69
C ARG A 57 -7.40 4.36 -8.58
N ARG A 58 -6.46 5.00 -9.28
CA ARG A 58 -5.04 4.69 -9.19
C ARG A 58 -4.37 5.64 -8.20
N TYR A 59 -3.40 5.13 -7.47
CA TYR A 59 -2.54 5.93 -6.62
C TYR A 59 -1.07 5.71 -7.00
N ALA A 60 -0.40 6.78 -7.42
CA ALA A 60 1.03 6.77 -7.68
C ALA A 60 1.80 7.11 -6.40
N LEU A 61 2.44 6.11 -5.79
CA LEU A 61 3.27 6.28 -4.59
C LEU A 61 4.53 7.10 -4.91
N ARG A 62 4.81 8.12 -4.10
CA ARG A 62 5.89 9.08 -4.30
C ARG A 62 7.25 8.40 -4.35
N ASN A 63 8.07 8.79 -5.32
CA ASN A 63 9.45 8.33 -5.47
C ASN A 63 9.60 6.79 -5.55
N THR A 64 8.53 6.05 -5.84
CA THR A 64 8.59 4.59 -6.02
C THR A 64 8.77 4.21 -7.49
N TYR A 65 8.23 5.01 -8.41
CA TYR A 65 8.24 4.76 -9.85
C TYR A 65 7.71 3.35 -10.20
N GLY A 66 6.65 2.92 -9.51
CA GLY A 66 6.06 1.59 -9.66
C GLY A 66 6.90 0.45 -9.06
N SER A 67 8.06 0.71 -8.46
CA SER A 67 8.89 -0.31 -7.81
C SER A 67 8.32 -0.71 -6.46
N TYR A 68 8.31 -2.01 -6.16
CA TYR A 68 7.95 -2.52 -4.83
C TYR A 68 9.10 -2.37 -3.81
N LYS A 69 10.35 -2.19 -4.25
CA LYS A 69 11.53 -2.12 -3.37
C LYS A 69 11.40 -1.14 -2.19
N PRO A 70 10.83 0.07 -2.34
CA PRO A 70 10.62 0.97 -1.21
C PRO A 70 9.87 0.35 -0.03
N HIS A 71 8.88 -0.52 -0.27
CA HIS A 71 8.12 -1.23 0.77
C HIS A 71 9.02 -2.18 1.56
N PHE A 72 9.85 -2.95 0.85
CA PHE A 72 10.82 -3.86 1.45
C PHE A 72 11.85 -3.11 2.30
N HIS A 73 12.41 -2.02 1.77
CA HIS A 73 13.37 -1.18 2.50
C HIS A 73 12.74 -0.49 3.71
N ALA A 74 11.52 0.05 3.57
CA ALA A 74 10.79 0.66 4.68
C ALA A 74 10.48 -0.35 5.79
N GLY A 75 10.08 -1.58 5.44
CA GLY A 75 9.85 -2.64 6.41
C GLY A 75 11.12 -3.01 7.19
N HIS A 76 12.28 -3.11 6.53
CA HIS A 76 13.55 -3.33 7.23
C HIS A 76 13.98 -2.16 8.12
N LEU A 77 13.78 -0.92 7.66
CA LEU A 77 14.04 0.25 8.50
C LEU A 77 13.14 0.22 9.74
N TRP A 78 11.88 -0.15 9.57
CA TRP A 78 10.97 -0.34 10.69
C TRP A 78 11.45 -1.41 11.67
N ASP A 79 11.91 -2.57 11.19
CA ASP A 79 12.48 -3.62 12.04
C ASP A 79 13.66 -3.13 12.89
N HIS A 80 14.50 -2.25 12.35
CA HIS A 80 15.61 -1.65 13.10
C HIS A 80 15.16 -0.60 14.14
N MET A 81 14.04 0.09 13.91
CA MET A 81 13.56 1.17 14.79
C MET A 81 12.59 0.69 15.87
N ARG A 82 11.81 -0.36 15.61
CA ARG A 82 10.61 -0.71 16.40
C ARG A 82 10.85 -1.03 17.87
N ASP A 83 12.06 -1.46 18.24
CA ASP A 83 12.42 -1.69 19.66
C ASP A 83 12.75 -0.39 20.43
N SER A 84 12.91 0.74 19.73
CA SER A 84 13.24 2.04 20.32
C SER A 84 12.03 2.96 20.52
N VAL A 85 10.82 2.52 20.16
CA VAL A 85 9.58 3.31 20.28
C VAL A 85 8.71 2.77 21.41
N THR A 86 7.66 3.51 21.79
CA THR A 86 6.72 3.05 22.80
C THR A 86 5.97 1.79 22.31
N PRO A 87 5.62 0.85 23.20
CA PRO A 87 4.88 -0.36 22.83
C PRO A 87 3.59 -0.07 22.07
N GLU A 88 2.89 1.00 22.43
CA GLU A 88 1.62 1.38 21.80
C GLU A 88 1.82 1.79 20.33
N LEU A 89 2.84 2.62 20.05
CA LEU A 89 3.15 3.03 18.67
C LEU A 89 3.72 1.87 17.86
N ARG A 90 4.54 1.03 18.50
CA ARG A 90 5.07 -0.19 17.90
C ARG A 90 3.94 -1.10 17.43
N ASP A 91 3.01 -1.44 18.30
CA ASP A 91 1.93 -2.39 17.99
C ASP A 91 1.06 -1.90 16.83
N VAL A 92 0.80 -0.60 16.75
CA VAL A 92 -0.01 -0.02 15.67
C VAL A 92 0.75 -0.04 14.33
N LEU A 93 2.02 0.37 14.32
CA LEU A 93 2.84 0.39 13.11
C LEU A 93 3.22 -1.02 12.64
N ASP A 94 3.44 -1.94 13.57
CA ASP A 94 3.65 -3.36 13.28
C ASP A 94 2.47 -3.90 12.46
N ARG A 95 1.23 -3.65 12.89
CA ARG A 95 0.03 -4.11 12.18
C ARG A 95 -0.17 -3.39 10.85
N PHE A 96 0.02 -2.08 10.82
CA PHE A 96 -0.15 -1.27 9.61
C PHE A 96 0.84 -1.68 8.51
N ASN A 97 2.13 -1.80 8.86
CA ASN A 97 3.18 -2.16 7.92
C ASN A 97 3.08 -3.62 7.47
N ASP A 98 2.69 -4.53 8.37
CA ASP A 98 2.53 -5.96 8.03
C ASP A 98 1.54 -6.18 6.90
N VAL A 99 0.39 -5.50 6.96
CA VAL A 99 -0.64 -5.59 5.93
C VAL A 99 -0.16 -5.04 4.58
N LEU A 100 0.62 -3.96 4.57
CA LEU A 100 0.92 -3.21 3.35
C LEU A 100 2.24 -3.61 2.70
N PHE A 101 3.22 -4.08 3.48
CA PHE A 101 4.57 -4.37 3.01
C PHE A 101 4.87 -5.86 2.93
N TRP A 102 4.14 -6.69 3.66
CA TRP A 102 4.50 -8.10 3.83
C TRP A 102 3.38 -9.07 3.46
N HIS A 103 2.11 -8.64 3.47
CA HIS A 103 0.98 -9.52 3.22
C HIS A 103 1.04 -10.15 1.82
N GLY A 104 1.13 -11.49 1.76
CA GLY A 104 1.07 -12.26 0.51
C GLY A 104 2.42 -12.56 -0.17
N LEU A 105 3.56 -12.17 0.42
CA LEU A 105 4.89 -12.57 -0.06
C LEU A 105 5.40 -13.78 0.73
N GLU A 106 5.65 -14.90 0.03
CA GLU A 106 6.01 -16.21 0.62
C GLU A 106 7.34 -16.19 1.41
N ASP A 107 8.19 -15.17 1.22
CA ASP A 107 9.55 -15.10 1.77
C ASP A 107 9.75 -14.03 2.86
N THR A 108 8.68 -13.42 3.40
CA THR A 108 8.78 -12.34 4.39
C THR A 108 8.20 -12.75 5.74
N THR A 109 8.97 -12.52 6.82
CA THR A 109 8.56 -12.85 8.20
C THR A 109 7.93 -11.64 8.85
N GLY A 110 6.71 -11.31 8.40
CA GLY A 110 5.87 -10.31 9.05
C GLY A 110 5.62 -10.65 10.52
N VAL A 111 5.31 -9.63 11.32
CA VAL A 111 4.97 -9.77 12.74
C VAL A 111 3.51 -10.17 12.96
N GLY A 112 2.72 -10.14 11.88
CA GLY A 112 1.30 -10.48 11.87
C GLY A 112 0.43 -9.28 12.20
N SER A 113 -0.43 -8.91 11.25
CA SER A 113 -1.41 -7.83 11.40
C SER A 113 -2.53 -8.14 12.40
N GLY A 114 -2.71 -9.42 12.75
CA GLY A 114 -3.84 -9.88 13.56
C GLY A 114 -5.19 -9.85 12.85
N LEU A 115 -5.23 -9.44 11.57
CA LEU A 115 -6.40 -9.61 10.72
C LEU A 115 -6.55 -11.09 10.35
N PRO A 116 -7.79 -11.58 10.16
CA PRO A 116 -7.99 -12.92 9.64
C PRO A 116 -7.35 -13.02 8.26
N GLU A 117 -6.53 -14.06 8.04
CA GLU A 117 -6.07 -14.42 6.70
C GLU A 117 -7.29 -14.78 5.85
N LEU A 118 -7.53 -13.99 4.81
CA LEU A 118 -8.60 -14.23 3.86
C LEU A 118 -7.94 -14.71 2.56
N PRO A 119 -8.20 -15.96 2.12
CA PRO A 119 -7.69 -16.39 0.84
C PRO A 119 -8.29 -15.50 -0.25
N CYS A 120 -7.45 -14.88 -1.08
CA CYS A 120 -7.93 -14.11 -2.22
C CYS A 120 -8.68 -15.06 -3.16
N PRO A 121 -9.99 -14.88 -3.37
CA PRO A 121 -10.76 -15.77 -4.25
C PRO A 121 -10.57 -15.39 -5.73
N TRP A 122 -9.86 -14.31 -6.03
CA TRP A 122 -9.66 -13.82 -7.39
C TRP A 122 -8.45 -14.50 -8.03
N LYS A 123 -8.64 -15.01 -9.25
CA LYS A 123 -7.55 -15.54 -10.07
C LYS A 123 -6.83 -14.38 -10.76
N ALA A 124 -6.07 -13.59 -10.00
CA ALA A 124 -5.32 -12.45 -10.49
C ALA A 124 -3.91 -12.43 -9.88
N ASP A 125 -2.93 -11.90 -10.63
CA ASP A 125 -1.56 -11.74 -10.13
C ASP A 125 -1.45 -10.48 -9.25
N LEU A 126 -1.69 -10.66 -7.95
CA LEU A 126 -1.77 -9.59 -6.97
C LEU A 126 -0.61 -9.68 -5.97
N LEU A 127 -0.05 -8.52 -5.63
CA LEU A 127 0.83 -8.33 -4.46
C LEU A 127 0.05 -7.97 -3.21
N LEU A 128 -1.10 -7.32 -3.37
CA LEU A 128 -1.93 -6.89 -2.26
C LEU A 128 -3.40 -7.05 -2.62
N TRP A 129 -4.18 -7.58 -1.68
CA TRP A 129 -5.62 -7.74 -1.82
C TRP A 129 -6.28 -7.51 -0.47
N LEU A 130 -6.90 -6.34 -0.28
CA LEU A 130 -7.51 -5.95 0.98
C LEU A 130 -8.99 -5.60 0.76
N PRO A 131 -9.92 -6.45 1.22
CA PRO A 131 -11.34 -6.21 1.01
C PRO A 131 -11.85 -5.00 1.81
N PRO A 132 -12.96 -4.37 1.35
CA PRO A 132 -13.52 -3.17 1.99
C PRO A 132 -13.79 -3.32 3.49
N GLY A 133 -14.18 -4.52 3.92
CA GLY A 133 -14.47 -4.81 5.33
C GLY A 133 -13.27 -4.63 6.27
N GLN A 134 -12.03 -4.63 5.76
CA GLN A 134 -10.82 -4.40 6.55
C GLN A 134 -10.43 -2.91 6.62
N MET A 135 -10.93 -2.06 5.71
CA MET A 135 -10.49 -0.67 5.60
C MET A 135 -10.71 0.16 6.87
N PRO A 136 -11.85 0.05 7.60
CA PRO A 136 -12.03 0.84 8.82
C PRO A 136 -11.01 0.53 9.92
N VAL A 137 -10.53 -0.72 9.98
CA VAL A 137 -9.52 -1.16 10.95
C VAL A 137 -8.15 -0.63 10.56
N ILE A 138 -7.76 -0.79 9.30
CA ILE A 138 -6.45 -0.36 8.78
C ILE A 138 -6.34 1.17 8.81
N ALA A 139 -7.38 1.88 8.38
CA ALA A 139 -7.45 3.35 8.48
C ALA A 139 -7.47 3.81 9.96
N GLY A 140 -8.04 3.02 10.86
CA GLY A 140 -7.94 3.24 12.31
C GLY A 140 -6.49 3.25 12.80
N TRP A 141 -5.69 2.24 12.42
CA TRP A 141 -4.27 2.19 12.76
C TRP A 141 -3.49 3.38 12.21
N TRP A 142 -3.77 3.78 10.96
CA TRP A 142 -3.17 4.97 10.40
C TRP A 142 -3.52 6.23 11.20
N ARG A 143 -4.80 6.44 11.55
CA ARG A 143 -5.24 7.58 12.37
C ARG A 143 -4.56 7.64 13.74
N GLU A 144 -4.22 6.49 14.32
CA GLU A 144 -3.48 6.40 15.58
C GLU A 144 -1.96 6.67 15.41
N ALA A 145 -1.36 6.17 14.33
CA ALA A 145 0.07 6.29 14.07
C ALA A 145 0.48 7.66 13.51
N ALA A 146 -0.31 8.23 12.59
CA ALA A 146 0.06 9.42 11.81
C ALA A 146 0.50 10.62 12.68
N PRO A 147 -0.20 10.97 13.79
CA PRO A 147 0.20 12.10 14.63
C PRO A 147 1.54 11.88 15.38
N GLN A 148 2.04 10.65 15.40
CA GLN A 148 3.20 10.23 16.19
C GLN A 148 4.43 9.92 15.34
N LEU A 149 4.36 10.04 14.00
CA LEU A 149 5.47 9.69 13.11
C LEU A 149 6.76 10.46 13.41
N ASP A 150 6.66 11.71 13.86
CA ASP A 150 7.83 12.53 14.20
C ASP A 150 8.70 11.93 15.32
N VAL A 151 8.14 11.06 16.17
CA VAL A 151 8.89 10.34 17.22
C VAL A 151 9.92 9.37 16.60
N LEU A 152 9.68 8.90 15.38
CA LEU A 152 10.53 7.95 14.67
C LEU A 152 11.82 8.59 14.13
N ARG A 153 11.92 9.92 14.09
CA ARG A 153 13.11 10.62 13.56
C ARG A 153 14.39 10.29 14.34
N VAL A 154 14.32 10.33 15.67
CA VAL A 154 15.48 10.03 16.53
C VAL A 154 15.99 8.60 16.36
N PRO A 155 15.16 7.54 16.35
CA PRO A 155 15.65 6.20 16.06
C PRO A 155 16.09 6.03 14.59
N PHE A 156 15.46 6.71 13.63
CA PHE A 156 15.88 6.69 12.23
C PHE A 156 17.31 7.21 12.05
N ASP A 157 17.64 8.36 12.65
CA ASP A 157 18.96 9.01 12.55
C ASP A 157 20.11 8.15 13.12
N ARG A 158 19.81 7.06 13.83
CA ARG A 158 20.81 6.11 14.36
C ARG A 158 21.16 4.99 13.38
N ILE A 159 20.38 4.82 12.32
CA ILE A 159 20.58 3.80 11.30
C ILE A 159 21.52 4.38 10.23
N ASP A 160 22.52 3.61 9.84
CA ASP A 160 23.39 3.95 8.72
C ASP A 160 22.65 3.64 7.42
N THR A 161 22.03 4.66 6.82
CA THR A 161 21.31 4.56 5.54
C THR A 161 22.10 5.20 4.42
N ASP A 162 22.02 4.63 3.22
CA ASP A 162 22.46 5.31 2.00
C ASP A 162 21.42 6.38 1.63
N PRO A 163 21.74 7.69 1.67
CA PRO A 163 20.77 8.75 1.36
C PRO A 163 20.24 8.71 -0.07
N ASP A 164 21.03 8.16 -1.00
CA ASP A 164 20.66 8.00 -2.41
C ASP A 164 19.93 6.67 -2.66
N GLY A 165 19.82 5.83 -1.64
CA GLY A 165 19.13 4.54 -1.67
C GLY A 165 17.60 4.66 -1.55
N TRP A 166 16.91 3.54 -1.77
CA TRP A 166 15.46 3.47 -1.56
C TRP A 166 15.13 3.77 -0.10
N VAL A 167 14.25 4.76 0.11
CA VAL A 167 13.82 5.15 1.46
C VAL A 167 15.03 5.54 2.34
N GLY A 168 16.07 6.13 1.72
CA GLY A 168 17.34 6.46 2.38
C GLY A 168 17.27 7.59 3.41
N THR A 169 16.15 8.33 3.45
CA THR A 169 15.94 9.47 4.35
C THR A 169 14.66 9.29 5.17
N PHE A 170 14.61 9.93 6.34
CA PHE A 170 13.43 9.92 7.19
C PHE A 170 12.19 10.44 6.44
N GLY A 171 12.36 11.51 5.64
CA GLY A 171 11.28 12.07 4.82
C GLY A 171 10.73 11.05 3.82
N ALA A 172 11.59 10.33 3.12
CA ALA A 172 11.15 9.29 2.18
C ALA A 172 10.41 8.13 2.89
N PHE A 173 10.82 7.79 4.12
CA PHE A 173 10.15 6.78 4.93
C PHE A 173 8.74 7.24 5.35
N THR A 174 8.63 8.45 5.90
CA THR A 174 7.33 8.99 6.32
C THR A 174 6.42 9.30 5.14
N ASP A 175 6.97 9.70 3.99
CA ASP A 175 6.21 9.94 2.76
C ASP A 175 5.55 8.65 2.29
N LEU A 176 6.27 7.52 2.25
CA LEU A 176 5.69 6.24 1.86
C LEU A 176 4.57 5.81 2.82
N LEU A 177 4.77 5.97 4.13
CA LEU A 177 3.71 5.68 5.12
C LEU A 177 2.49 6.59 4.95
N THR A 178 2.73 7.87 4.65
CA THR A 178 1.68 8.87 4.46
C THR A 178 0.87 8.57 3.20
N ASP A 179 1.53 8.21 2.10
CA ASP A 179 0.88 7.80 0.87
C ASP A 179 -0.04 6.60 1.10
N TRP A 180 0.44 5.57 1.80
CA TRP A 180 -0.41 4.46 2.21
C TRP A 180 -1.56 4.88 3.12
N GLY A 181 -1.30 5.81 4.03
CA GLY A 181 -2.30 6.47 4.86
C GLY A 181 -3.42 7.13 4.06
N GLU A 182 -3.07 7.84 2.98
CA GLU A 182 -4.03 8.43 2.04
C GLU A 182 -4.84 7.35 1.32
N VAL A 183 -4.18 6.29 0.83
CA VAL A 183 -4.83 5.17 0.13
C VAL A 183 -5.87 4.50 1.02
N VAL A 184 -5.52 4.13 2.26
CA VAL A 184 -6.44 3.44 3.17
C VAL A 184 -7.57 4.34 3.64
N THR A 185 -7.31 5.63 3.83
CA THR A 185 -8.33 6.60 4.26
C THR A 185 -9.35 6.84 3.16
N GLU A 186 -8.91 6.98 1.91
CA GLU A 186 -9.83 7.16 0.77
C GLU A 186 -10.62 5.88 0.48
N ALA A 187 -9.99 4.70 0.62
CA ALA A 187 -10.67 3.41 0.51
C ALA A 187 -11.76 3.25 1.58
N GLU A 188 -11.47 3.56 2.85
CA GLU A 188 -12.44 3.58 3.96
C GLU A 188 -13.60 4.53 3.63
N ARG A 189 -13.30 5.76 3.21
CA ARG A 189 -14.31 6.79 2.91
C ARG A 189 -15.29 6.36 1.83
N ARG A 190 -14.84 5.56 0.86
CA ARG A 190 -15.67 5.05 -0.25
C ARG A 190 -16.33 3.71 0.05
N GLY A 191 -15.93 3.01 1.11
CA GLY A 191 -16.31 1.61 1.32
C GLY A 191 -15.75 0.69 0.24
N TRP A 192 -14.56 0.99 -0.27
CA TRP A 192 -13.88 0.26 -1.34
C TRP A 192 -12.72 -0.57 -0.77
N GLY A 193 -12.18 -1.48 -1.57
CA GLY A 193 -11.00 -2.26 -1.18
C GLY A 193 -9.75 -1.82 -1.93
N ILE A 194 -8.59 -2.30 -1.50
CA ILE A 194 -7.28 -2.01 -2.11
C ILE A 194 -6.80 -3.24 -2.88
N VAL A 195 -6.25 -3.01 -4.06
CA VAL A 195 -5.57 -4.00 -4.90
C VAL A 195 -4.20 -3.46 -5.25
N GLY A 196 -3.15 -4.24 -5.00
CA GLY A 196 -1.81 -4.01 -5.54
C GLY A 196 -1.53 -5.03 -6.62
N LEU A 197 -1.47 -4.62 -7.88
CA LEU A 197 -1.17 -5.49 -9.01
C LEU A 197 0.34 -5.70 -9.13
N ARG A 198 0.75 -6.94 -9.40
CA ARG A 198 2.15 -7.26 -9.73
C ARG A 198 2.45 -6.81 -11.17
N CYS A 199 3.57 -6.11 -11.38
CA CYS A 199 4.08 -5.73 -12.70
C CYS A 199 5.61 -5.88 -12.83
#